data_AF-A0A218WAA3-F1
#
_entry.id   AF-A0A218WAA3-F1
#
_cell.length_a   1.000
_cell.length_b   1.000
_cell.length_c   1.000
_cell.angle_alpha   90.00
_cell.angle_beta   90.00
_cell.angle_gamma   90.00
#
_symmetry.space_group_name_H-M   'P 1'
#
loop_
_entity.id
_entity.type
_entity.pdbx_description
1 polymer ?
#
loop_
_entity_poly.entity_id
_entity_poly.type
_entity_poly.pdbx_seq_one_letter_code
_entity_poly.pdbx_strand_id
1 'polypeptide(L)'
;MSLQSQLTASISSSSSAFLALSNFNPSRAANVPVPAKRLGICRCVATPTEETTTYKTKVSRNANIAKLQAGYLFPEVARRRTAHLAKYPNAKVISLGIGDTTEPIPEAITSAMAQRSYGLLTLEGYSGYGAEQGERIVFGSDVTMAVQDPSYPAYVDSSVIMGQTGQYKEDNEKYANIEYMKCTHENGFFPDLPTVARTDIIFFCSPNNPTGAAATREQLA
;
A
#
# COMPACT_ATOMS: atom_id res chain seq x y z
N MET A 1 24.77 40.40 -22.82
CA MET A 1 23.70 39.71 -23.58
C MET A 1 23.54 38.34 -22.96
N SER A 2 22.44 38.15 -22.23
CA SER A 2 22.16 36.96 -21.41
C SER A 2 21.21 36.06 -22.19
N LEU A 3 21.62 34.83 -22.52
CA LEU A 3 20.71 33.80 -23.02
C LEU A 3 20.34 32.86 -21.86
N GLN A 4 19.07 32.95 -21.45
CA GLN A 4 18.44 32.01 -20.53
C GLN A 4 18.08 30.71 -21.25
N SER A 5 18.51 29.58 -20.70
CA SER A 5 18.05 28.24 -21.07
C SER A 5 16.65 27.99 -20.50
N GLN A 6 15.65 27.87 -21.35
CA GLN A 6 14.31 27.40 -20.95
C GLN A 6 14.32 25.88 -20.86
N LEU A 7 14.21 25.33 -19.65
CA LEU A 7 13.81 23.94 -19.45
C LEU A 7 12.29 23.84 -19.57
N THR A 8 11.80 23.12 -20.58
CA THR A 8 10.40 22.69 -20.68
C THR A 8 10.22 21.40 -19.88
N ALA A 9 9.56 21.51 -18.72
CA ALA A 9 9.07 20.35 -17.98
C ALA A 9 7.71 19.93 -18.54
N SER A 10 7.65 18.74 -19.16
CA SER A 10 6.42 18.10 -19.62
C SER A 10 5.65 17.53 -18.43
N ILE A 11 4.81 18.34 -17.81
CA ILE A 11 3.82 17.91 -16.83
C ILE A 11 2.57 17.46 -17.59
N SER A 12 2.46 16.15 -17.81
CA SER A 12 1.21 15.52 -18.24
C SER A 12 0.31 15.33 -17.02
N SER A 13 -0.69 16.20 -16.90
CA SER A 13 -1.79 16.10 -15.92
C SER A 13 -3.09 16.29 -16.67
N SER A 14 -3.74 15.17 -17.02
CA SER A 14 -5.13 15.17 -17.46
C SER A 14 -6.01 15.36 -16.24
N SER A 15 -6.47 16.58 -16.01
CA SER A 15 -7.59 16.86 -15.12
C SER A 15 -8.36 18.06 -15.67
N SER A 16 -9.41 17.75 -16.42
CA SER A 16 -10.37 18.72 -16.95
C SER A 16 -11.14 19.36 -15.80
N ALA A 17 -10.71 20.53 -15.35
CA ALA A 17 -11.50 21.39 -14.46
C ALA A 17 -12.09 22.53 -15.28
N PHE A 18 -13.40 22.45 -15.55
CA PHE A 18 -14.21 23.57 -16.01
C PHE A 18 -14.23 24.64 -14.93
N LEU A 19 -13.50 25.75 -15.12
CA LEU A 19 -13.56 26.92 -14.25
C LEU A 19 -14.53 27.94 -14.84
N ALA A 20 -15.73 28.04 -14.25
CA ALA A 20 -16.61 29.19 -14.42
C ALA A 20 -16.07 30.35 -13.56
N LEU A 21 -15.83 31.49 -14.20
CA LEU A 21 -15.46 32.75 -13.55
C LEU A 21 -16.68 33.35 -12.83
N SER A 22 -16.59 33.51 -11.51
CA SER A 22 -17.49 34.39 -10.75
C SER A 22 -16.71 35.59 -10.22
N ASN A 23 -17.00 36.75 -10.80
CA ASN A 23 -16.53 38.05 -10.36
C ASN A 23 -17.14 38.41 -9.00
N PHE A 24 -16.32 38.61 -7.97
CA PHE A 24 -16.74 39.33 -6.76
C PHE A 24 -15.73 40.42 -6.40
N ASN A 25 -16.24 41.64 -6.35
CA ASN A 25 -15.55 42.90 -6.06
C ASN A 25 -15.32 43.03 -4.53
N PRO A 26 -14.17 43.55 -4.06
CA PRO A 26 -13.92 43.69 -2.62
C PRO A 26 -14.34 45.09 -2.16
N SER A 27 -15.20 45.20 -1.14
CA SER A 27 -15.41 46.48 -0.47
C SER A 27 -15.61 46.36 1.04
N ARG A 28 -14.75 47.12 1.73
CA ARG A 28 -14.83 47.70 3.08
C ARG A 28 -14.54 46.80 4.29
N ALA A 29 -13.35 47.03 4.83
CA ALA A 29 -12.98 46.77 6.22
C ALA A 29 -13.77 47.67 7.18
N ALA A 30 -14.28 47.08 8.25
CA ALA A 30 -14.74 47.78 9.44
C ALA A 30 -14.18 47.07 10.68
N ASN A 31 -13.36 47.77 11.45
CA ASN A 31 -12.85 47.32 12.74
C ASN A 31 -13.91 47.55 13.82
N VAL A 32 -14.27 46.50 14.56
CA VAL A 32 -15.09 46.59 15.78
C VAL A 32 -14.38 45.81 16.90
N PRO A 33 -14.07 46.41 18.06
CA PRO A 33 -13.39 45.72 19.16
C PRO A 33 -14.37 45.25 20.24
N VAL A 34 -14.28 43.99 20.67
CA VAL A 34 -14.91 43.51 21.93
C VAL A 34 -14.21 42.23 22.46
N PRO A 35 -14.40 41.82 23.73
CA PRO A 35 -13.40 41.86 24.81
C PRO A 35 -12.75 40.50 25.13
N ALA A 36 -11.62 40.52 25.85
CA ALA A 36 -10.94 39.32 26.33
C ALA A 36 -11.66 38.68 27.54
N LYS A 37 -11.89 37.35 27.50
CA LYS A 37 -11.86 36.49 28.71
C LYS A 37 -11.81 34.97 28.44
N ARG A 38 -10.92 34.36 29.22
CA ARG A 38 -10.75 32.96 29.70
C ARG A 38 -10.41 31.82 28.71
N LEU A 39 -9.23 31.25 28.97
CA LEU A 39 -8.76 29.93 28.55
C LEU A 39 -9.74 28.83 29.00
N GLY A 40 -10.52 28.33 28.05
CA GLY A 40 -11.15 27.01 28.10
C GLY A 40 -10.35 26.06 27.22
N ILE A 41 -10.14 24.83 27.68
CA ILE A 41 -9.47 23.76 26.93
C ILE A 41 -10.22 23.56 25.60
N CYS A 42 -9.60 23.91 24.47
CA CYS A 42 -10.10 23.59 23.14
C CYS A 42 -10.03 22.08 22.94
N ARG A 43 -11.13 21.39 23.24
CA ARG A 43 -11.38 20.04 22.74
C ARG A 43 -11.91 20.20 21.32
N CYS A 44 -11.09 19.92 20.31
CA CYS A 44 -11.55 19.81 18.92
C CYS A 44 -12.47 18.59 18.81
N VAL A 45 -13.74 18.76 19.16
CA VAL A 45 -14.80 17.86 18.72
C VAL A 45 -15.36 18.53 17.47
N ALA A 46 -14.87 18.13 16.31
CA ALA A 46 -15.59 18.40 15.08
C ALA A 46 -16.89 17.59 15.15
N THR A 47 -17.94 18.19 15.71
CA THR A 47 -19.31 17.70 15.50
C THR A 47 -19.55 17.75 14.00
N PRO A 48 -19.78 16.61 13.34
CA PRO A 48 -20.17 16.63 11.94
C PRO A 48 -21.47 17.41 11.86
N THR A 49 -21.49 18.46 11.05
CA THR A 49 -22.76 19.04 10.61
C THR A 49 -23.52 17.91 9.94
N GLU A 50 -24.68 17.53 10.46
CA GLU A 50 -25.54 16.52 9.84
C GLU A 50 -26.06 17.08 8.51
N GLU A 51 -25.25 16.93 7.46
CA GLU A 51 -25.71 17.06 6.09
C GLU A 51 -26.52 15.80 5.76
N THR A 52 -27.82 15.92 5.92
CA THR A 52 -28.81 14.91 5.54
C THR A 52 -28.86 14.79 4.02
N THR A 53 -27.94 14.04 3.42
CA THR A 53 -28.21 13.21 2.23
C THR A 53 -26.99 12.34 1.90
N THR A 54 -27.11 11.04 2.13
CA THR A 54 -26.37 10.09 1.29
C THR A 54 -27.18 8.81 1.18
N TYR A 55 -27.73 8.56 0.00
CA TYR A 55 -28.28 7.26 -0.35
C TYR A 55 -27.21 6.19 -0.08
N LYS A 56 -27.57 5.16 0.70
CA LYS A 56 -26.71 3.99 0.94
C LYS A 56 -27.28 2.80 0.20
N THR A 57 -26.41 2.00 -0.41
CA THR A 57 -26.83 0.74 -1.00
C THR A 57 -27.32 -0.22 0.09
N LYS A 58 -28.04 -1.27 -0.30
CA LYS A 58 -28.41 -2.38 0.60
C LYS A 58 -27.37 -3.51 0.59
N VAL A 59 -26.21 -3.29 -0.03
CA VAL A 59 -25.14 -4.29 -0.12
C VAL A 59 -24.38 -4.26 1.20
N SER A 60 -24.43 -5.37 1.94
CA SER A 60 -23.64 -5.53 3.16
C SER A 60 -22.15 -5.42 2.85
N ARG A 61 -21.40 -4.66 3.66
CA ARG A 61 -19.94 -4.64 3.57
C ARG A 61 -19.41 -6.07 3.77
N ASN A 62 -18.41 -6.45 2.99
CA ASN A 62 -17.71 -7.71 3.19
C ASN A 62 -17.11 -7.75 4.60
N ALA A 63 -17.54 -8.73 5.41
CA ALA A 63 -17.10 -8.89 6.80
C ALA A 63 -15.58 -9.10 6.91
N ASN A 64 -14.94 -9.73 5.92
CA ASN A 64 -13.49 -9.93 5.90
C ASN A 64 -12.73 -8.61 5.78
N ILE A 65 -13.23 -7.67 4.96
CA ILE A 65 -12.64 -6.33 4.83
C ILE A 65 -12.78 -5.52 6.13
N ALA A 66 -13.72 -5.87 7.01
CA ALA A 66 -13.84 -5.26 8.32
C ALA A 66 -12.87 -5.84 9.37
N LYS A 67 -12.25 -7.00 9.10
CA LYS A 67 -11.23 -7.60 9.97
C LYS A 67 -9.86 -6.93 9.85
N LEU A 68 -9.58 -6.25 8.74
CA LEU A 68 -8.31 -5.54 8.53
C LEU A 68 -8.16 -4.44 9.60
N GLN A 69 -7.07 -4.52 10.39
CA GLN A 69 -6.86 -3.67 11.56
C GLN A 69 -6.59 -2.21 11.16
N ALA A 70 -5.90 -2.01 10.05
CA ALA A 70 -5.56 -0.72 9.50
C ALA A 70 -5.44 -0.77 7.97
N GLY A 71 -5.04 0.34 7.36
CA GLY A 71 -4.61 0.34 5.96
C GLY A 71 -3.32 -0.47 5.78
N TYR A 72 -3.08 -0.92 4.55
CA TYR A 72 -1.87 -1.66 4.20
C TYR A 72 -0.60 -0.85 4.48
N LEU A 73 0.48 -1.56 4.84
CA LEU A 73 1.73 -0.97 5.33
C LEU A 73 2.30 0.10 4.39
N PHE A 74 2.40 -0.18 3.08
CA PHE A 74 3.07 0.72 2.14
C PHE A 74 2.29 2.02 1.87
N PRO A 75 0.96 1.99 1.68
CA PRO A 75 0.16 3.22 1.67
C PRO A 75 0.34 4.07 2.93
N GLU A 76 0.46 3.47 4.12
CA GLU A 76 0.70 4.23 5.36
C GLU A 76 2.09 4.87 5.40
N VAL A 77 3.14 4.16 4.94
CA VAL A 77 4.49 4.72 4.77
C VAL A 77 4.47 5.89 3.78
N ALA A 78 3.79 5.74 2.64
CA ALA A 78 3.64 6.80 1.65
C ALA A 78 2.91 8.02 2.21
N ARG A 79 1.82 7.81 2.97
CA ARG A 79 1.08 8.89 3.64
C ARG A 79 1.97 9.67 4.61
N ARG A 80 2.78 8.97 5.42
CA ARG A 80 3.74 9.60 6.35
C ARG A 80 4.84 10.38 5.63
N ARG A 81 5.35 9.85 4.51
CA ARG A 81 6.32 10.56 3.65
C ARG A 81 5.71 11.87 3.12
N THR A 82 4.49 11.83 2.59
CA THR A 82 3.79 13.01 2.08
C THR A 82 3.55 14.05 3.19
N ALA A 83 3.10 13.61 4.37
CA ALA A 83 2.92 14.49 5.53
C ALA A 83 4.24 15.12 5.99
N HIS A 84 5.35 14.37 5.93
CA HIS A 84 6.68 14.87 6.26
C HIS A 84 7.16 15.95 5.27
N LEU A 85 6.99 15.73 3.96
CA LEU A 85 7.34 16.70 2.93
C LEU A 85 6.49 17.97 3.01
N ALA A 86 5.19 17.84 3.34
CA ALA A 86 4.33 19.01 3.57
C ALA A 86 4.80 19.83 4.79
N LYS A 87 5.27 19.16 5.85
CA LYS A 87 5.80 19.80 7.07
C LYS A 87 7.19 20.41 6.86
N TYR A 88 8.02 19.79 6.02
CA TYR A 88 9.39 20.20 5.73
C TYR A 88 9.63 20.27 4.20
N PRO A 89 9.13 21.30 3.50
CA PRO A 89 9.18 21.36 2.03
C PRO A 89 10.57 21.33 1.41
N ASN A 90 11.58 21.80 2.16
CA ASN A 90 12.98 21.84 1.72
C ASN A 90 13.77 20.58 2.12
N ALA A 91 13.14 19.59 2.77
CA ALA A 91 13.81 18.35 3.16
C ALA A 91 14.14 17.51 1.92
N LYS A 92 15.41 17.15 1.77
CA LYS A 92 15.87 16.20 0.75
C LYS A 92 15.69 14.78 1.27
N VAL A 93 14.46 14.26 1.16
CA VAL A 93 14.11 12.93 1.67
C VAL A 93 14.77 11.83 0.81
N ILE A 94 15.51 10.94 1.48
CA ILE A 94 16.01 9.68 0.90
C ILE A 94 15.08 8.56 1.37
N SER A 95 14.53 7.79 0.43
CA SER A 95 13.55 6.73 0.72
C SER A 95 14.25 5.37 0.74
N LEU A 96 14.43 4.81 1.93
CA LEU A 96 14.97 3.45 2.15
C LEU A 96 13.95 2.55 2.87
N GLY A 97 12.66 2.85 2.72
CA GLY A 97 11.56 2.11 3.34
C GLY A 97 11.02 1.01 2.43
N ILE A 98 10.18 1.40 1.47
CA ILE A 98 9.66 0.49 0.44
C ILE A 98 10.82 0.03 -0.44
N GLY A 99 10.94 -1.28 -0.69
CA GLY A 99 11.93 -1.87 -1.59
C GLY A 99 11.61 -1.63 -3.07
N ASP A 100 11.51 -0.36 -3.46
CA ASP A 100 11.26 0.07 -4.83
C ASP A 100 12.60 0.21 -5.57
N THR A 101 12.73 -0.43 -6.74
CA THR A 101 13.96 -0.43 -7.53
C THR A 101 14.17 0.92 -8.20
N THR A 102 15.39 1.46 -8.13
CA THR A 102 15.69 2.81 -8.65
C THR A 102 16.44 2.82 -9.98
N GLU A 103 17.08 1.71 -10.34
CA GLU A 103 17.91 1.64 -11.55
C GLU A 103 17.05 1.34 -12.80
N PRO A 104 17.46 1.85 -13.98
CA PRO A 104 16.77 1.56 -15.23
C PRO A 104 16.74 0.07 -15.56
N ILE A 105 15.65 -0.39 -16.19
CA ILE A 105 15.56 -1.74 -16.74
C ILE A 105 16.61 -1.90 -17.86
N PRO A 106 17.36 -3.02 -17.93
CA PRO A 106 18.32 -3.27 -19.00
C PRO A 106 17.72 -3.16 -20.41
N GLU A 107 18.49 -2.58 -21.34
CA GLU A 107 18.05 -2.29 -22.71
C GLU A 107 17.55 -3.53 -23.46
N ALA A 108 18.17 -4.70 -23.25
CA ALA A 108 17.75 -5.94 -23.88
C ALA A 108 16.27 -6.28 -23.59
N ILE A 109 15.80 -5.98 -22.37
CA ILE A 109 14.42 -6.22 -21.96
C ILE A 109 13.50 -5.14 -22.53
N THR A 110 13.87 -3.85 -22.39
CA THR A 110 13.05 -2.75 -22.88
C THR A 110 12.88 -2.77 -24.39
N SER A 111 13.93 -3.15 -25.12
CA SER A 111 13.91 -3.31 -26.57
C SER A 111 13.00 -4.46 -27.00
N ALA A 112 13.03 -5.60 -26.31
CA ALA A 112 12.10 -6.71 -26.57
C ALA A 112 10.63 -6.30 -26.31
N MET A 113 10.36 -5.57 -25.23
CA MET A 113 9.02 -5.03 -24.95
C MET A 113 8.56 -4.04 -26.05
N ALA A 114 9.45 -3.14 -26.48
CA ALA A 114 9.17 -2.19 -27.55
C ALA A 114 8.90 -2.89 -28.88
N GLN A 115 9.72 -3.87 -29.26
CA GLN A 115 9.52 -4.69 -30.45
C GLN A 115 8.19 -5.43 -30.41
N ARG A 116 7.82 -6.01 -29.26
CA ARG A 116 6.50 -6.64 -29.10
C ARG A 116 5.37 -5.63 -29.30
N SER A 117 5.49 -4.43 -28.73
CA SER A 117 4.52 -3.35 -28.93
C SER A 117 4.40 -2.94 -30.40
N TYR A 118 5.50 -2.84 -31.13
CA TYR A 118 5.47 -2.54 -32.57
C TYR A 118 4.91 -3.70 -33.39
N GLY A 119 5.18 -4.95 -33.02
CA GLY A 119 4.64 -6.13 -33.69
C GLY A 119 3.11 -6.18 -33.64
N LEU A 120 2.49 -5.71 -32.54
CA LEU A 120 1.04 -5.60 -32.41
C LEU A 120 0.40 -4.61 -33.39
N LEU A 121 1.17 -3.76 -34.08
CA LEU A 121 0.69 -2.87 -35.15
C LEU A 121 0.54 -3.58 -36.51
N THR A 122 1.05 -4.81 -36.64
CA THR A 122 1.04 -5.57 -37.90
C THR A 122 0.00 -6.68 -37.86
N LEU A 123 -0.58 -7.03 -39.01
CA LEU A 123 -1.53 -8.15 -39.11
C LEU A 123 -0.91 -9.48 -38.68
N GLU A 124 0.36 -9.71 -39.00
CA GLU A 124 1.08 -10.96 -38.68
C GLU A 124 1.47 -11.05 -37.20
N GLY A 125 1.85 -9.92 -36.58
CA GLY A 125 2.32 -9.88 -35.19
C GLY A 125 1.23 -9.63 -34.14
N TYR A 126 0.04 -9.22 -34.57
CA TYR A 126 -1.09 -8.96 -33.68
C TYR A 126 -1.62 -10.23 -33.01
N SER A 127 -1.94 -10.13 -31.73
CA SER A 127 -2.66 -11.17 -30.98
C SER A 127 -3.63 -10.51 -30.01
N GLY A 128 -4.84 -11.08 -29.88
CA GLY A 128 -5.84 -10.67 -28.89
C GLY A 128 -5.58 -11.28 -27.50
N TYR A 129 -6.60 -11.87 -26.88
CA TYR A 129 -6.45 -12.55 -25.60
C TYR A 129 -5.44 -13.71 -25.68
N GLY A 130 -4.55 -13.78 -24.70
CA GLY A 130 -3.73 -14.95 -24.42
C GLY A 130 -4.46 -15.91 -23.47
N ALA A 131 -3.82 -17.03 -23.16
CA ALA A 131 -4.31 -17.93 -22.12
C ALA A 131 -4.36 -17.20 -20.75
N GLU A 132 -5.45 -17.37 -20.01
CA GLU A 132 -5.69 -16.71 -18.72
C GLU A 132 -4.70 -17.17 -17.65
N GLN A 133 -4.09 -18.34 -17.84
CA GLN A 133 -3.11 -18.95 -16.95
C GLN A 133 -1.71 -18.35 -17.05
N GLY A 134 -1.56 -17.03 -16.96
CA GLY A 134 -0.37 -16.56 -16.22
C GLY A 134 -0.28 -17.27 -14.85
N GLU A 135 0.88 -17.31 -14.19
CA GLU A 135 1.08 -18.15 -12.99
C GLU A 135 -0.07 -18.06 -11.96
N ARG A 136 -0.59 -19.23 -11.60
CA ARG A 136 -1.91 -19.49 -11.01
C ARG A 136 -1.90 -19.32 -9.48
N ILE A 137 -2.94 -18.70 -8.92
CA ILE A 137 -3.25 -18.71 -7.48
C ILE A 137 -4.28 -19.81 -7.19
N VAL A 138 -4.03 -20.66 -6.18
CA VAL A 138 -4.60 -22.03 -6.12
C VAL A 138 -5.59 -22.29 -4.98
N PHE A 139 -5.70 -21.45 -3.94
CA PHE A 139 -6.38 -21.87 -2.70
C PHE A 139 -7.59 -20.99 -2.31
N GLY A 140 -8.72 -21.65 -1.99
CA GLY A 140 -9.98 -21.05 -1.54
C GLY A 140 -10.00 -20.66 -0.05
N SER A 141 -11.17 -20.38 0.53
CA SER A 141 -11.30 -19.89 1.92
C SER A 141 -11.05 -20.94 3.00
N ASP A 142 -11.19 -22.23 2.69
CA ASP A 142 -11.24 -23.31 3.67
C ASP A 142 -9.86 -23.97 3.85
N VAL A 143 -8.85 -23.15 4.10
CA VAL A 143 -7.46 -23.58 4.31
C VAL A 143 -6.86 -22.85 5.50
N THR A 144 -6.03 -23.55 6.27
CA THR A 144 -5.21 -22.99 7.33
C THR A 144 -3.80 -22.69 6.81
N MET A 145 -3.14 -21.67 7.35
CA MET A 145 -1.79 -21.29 6.90
C MET A 145 -0.82 -21.02 8.03
N ALA A 146 0.45 -21.21 7.71
CA ALA A 146 1.58 -20.73 8.47
C ALA A 146 2.34 -19.65 7.70
N VAL A 147 2.83 -18.64 8.40
CA VAL A 147 3.70 -17.57 7.86
C VAL A 147 4.93 -17.42 8.75
N GLN A 148 6.07 -17.04 8.18
CA GLN A 148 7.23 -16.62 8.98
C GLN A 148 6.89 -15.34 9.76
N ASP A 149 7.40 -15.24 10.99
CA ASP A 149 7.23 -14.08 11.88
C ASP A 149 8.61 -13.53 12.24
N PRO A 150 9.09 -12.45 11.59
CA PRO A 150 8.37 -11.58 10.65
C PRO A 150 8.38 -12.05 9.18
N SER A 151 7.45 -11.54 8.36
CA SER A 151 7.40 -11.76 6.90
C SER A 151 6.71 -10.61 6.16
N TYR A 152 6.73 -10.67 4.82
CA TYR A 152 6.03 -9.73 3.95
C TYR A 152 4.51 -9.73 4.22
N PRO A 153 3.88 -8.57 4.48
CA PRO A 153 2.52 -8.51 5.03
C PRO A 153 1.42 -9.00 4.08
N ALA A 154 1.67 -9.08 2.77
CA ALA A 154 0.63 -9.50 1.82
C ALA A 154 0.13 -10.93 2.04
N TYR A 155 0.95 -11.83 2.60
CA TYR A 155 0.51 -13.20 2.90
C TYR A 155 -0.63 -13.17 3.92
N VAL A 156 -0.45 -12.42 5.02
CA VAL A 156 -1.46 -12.26 6.07
C VAL A 156 -2.69 -11.50 5.55
N ASP A 157 -2.49 -10.37 4.87
CA ASP A 157 -3.60 -9.51 4.42
C ASP A 157 -4.47 -10.20 3.36
N SER A 158 -3.86 -10.88 2.39
CA SER A 158 -4.60 -11.65 1.38
C SER A 158 -5.46 -12.73 2.02
N SER A 159 -4.94 -13.40 3.04
CA SER A 159 -5.65 -14.43 3.78
C SER A 159 -6.78 -13.90 4.65
N VAL A 160 -6.61 -12.71 5.25
CA VAL A 160 -7.72 -12.01 5.92
C VAL A 160 -8.83 -11.70 4.91
N ILE A 161 -8.47 -11.14 3.74
CA ILE A 161 -9.43 -10.77 2.68
C ILE A 161 -10.18 -12.01 2.15
N MET A 162 -9.46 -13.11 1.95
CA MET A 162 -9.99 -14.40 1.48
C MET A 162 -10.82 -15.13 2.54
N GLY A 163 -10.85 -14.65 3.79
CA GLY A 163 -11.68 -15.21 4.86
C GLY A 163 -11.08 -16.40 5.58
N GLN A 164 -9.78 -16.65 5.42
CA GLN A 164 -9.05 -17.77 6.02
C GLN A 164 -8.71 -17.53 7.51
N THR A 165 -9.00 -16.33 8.03
CA THR A 165 -8.59 -15.89 9.37
C THR A 165 -9.78 -15.54 10.27
N GLY A 166 -9.54 -15.60 11.58
CA GLY A 166 -10.40 -14.99 12.59
C GLY A 166 -10.12 -13.50 12.77
N GLN A 167 -10.57 -12.93 13.89
CA GLN A 167 -10.35 -11.52 14.21
C GLN A 167 -8.89 -11.22 14.58
N TYR A 168 -8.50 -9.96 14.40
CA TYR A 168 -7.24 -9.44 14.95
C TYR A 168 -7.30 -9.45 16.48
N LYS A 169 -6.19 -9.83 17.10
CA LYS A 169 -6.01 -9.91 18.54
C LYS A 169 -4.95 -8.89 18.97
N GLU A 170 -5.39 -7.83 19.65
CA GLU A 170 -4.52 -6.73 20.06
C GLU A 170 -3.49 -7.13 21.13
N ASP A 171 -3.79 -8.14 21.94
CA ASP A 171 -2.93 -8.64 23.01
C ASP A 171 -1.62 -9.25 22.52
N ASN A 172 -1.60 -9.79 21.30
CA ASN A 172 -0.43 -10.43 20.71
C ASN A 172 -0.13 -9.98 19.28
N GLU A 173 -0.81 -8.93 18.82
CA GLU A 173 -0.69 -8.31 17.50
C GLU A 173 -0.86 -9.28 16.31
N LYS A 174 -1.71 -10.32 16.47
CA LYS A 174 -1.87 -11.40 15.47
C LYS A 174 -3.33 -11.60 15.05
N TYR A 175 -3.52 -12.04 13.81
CA TYR A 175 -4.80 -12.60 13.38
C TYR A 175 -4.99 -14.01 13.91
N ALA A 176 -6.17 -14.31 14.45
CA ALA A 176 -6.52 -15.67 14.83
C ALA A 176 -6.55 -16.60 13.59
N ASN A 177 -6.29 -17.89 13.79
CA ASN A 177 -6.27 -18.92 12.75
C ASN A 177 -5.13 -18.79 11.71
N ILE A 178 -4.04 -18.09 12.06
CA ILE A 178 -2.76 -18.14 11.36
C ILE A 178 -1.71 -18.68 12.33
N GLU A 179 -0.91 -19.63 11.86
CA GLU A 179 0.27 -20.10 12.58
C GLU A 179 1.47 -19.19 12.28
N TYR A 180 1.98 -18.49 13.29
CA TYR A 180 3.09 -17.56 13.13
C TYR A 180 4.39 -18.23 13.56
N MET A 181 5.18 -18.64 12.57
CA MET A 181 6.43 -19.37 12.76
C MET A 181 7.55 -18.40 13.17
N LYS A 182 7.91 -18.39 14.45
CA LYS A 182 8.92 -17.46 14.99
C LYS A 182 10.27 -17.63 14.30
N CYS A 183 10.73 -16.56 13.65
CA CYS A 183 12.05 -16.45 13.03
C CYS A 183 12.80 -15.34 13.75
N THR A 184 13.74 -15.71 14.62
CA THR A 184 14.47 -14.78 15.47
C THR A 184 15.96 -14.80 15.14
N HIS A 185 16.71 -13.84 15.68
CA HIS A 185 18.15 -13.85 15.53
C HIS A 185 18.78 -15.12 16.14
N GLU A 186 18.26 -15.59 17.27
CA GLU A 186 18.78 -16.75 18.01
C GLU A 186 18.61 -18.07 17.26
N ASN A 187 17.56 -18.22 16.44
CA ASN A 187 17.33 -19.41 15.63
C ASN A 187 17.82 -19.26 14.17
N GLY A 188 18.61 -18.22 13.89
CA GLY A 188 19.12 -17.97 12.54
C GLY A 188 18.02 -17.61 11.53
N PHE A 189 16.92 -17.03 12.01
CA PHE A 189 15.72 -16.68 11.24
C PHE A 189 15.07 -17.88 10.54
N PHE A 190 15.22 -19.07 11.10
CA PHE A 190 14.54 -20.29 10.66
C PHE A 190 13.72 -20.87 11.81
N PRO A 191 12.43 -21.19 11.60
CA PRO A 191 11.57 -21.60 12.70
C PRO A 191 11.93 -22.99 13.23
N ASP A 192 11.71 -23.20 14.52
CA ASP A 192 11.80 -24.53 15.14
C ASP A 192 10.57 -25.36 14.75
N LEU A 193 10.66 -26.07 13.61
CA LEU A 193 9.55 -26.78 12.97
C LEU A 193 8.77 -27.73 13.89
N PRO A 194 9.39 -28.50 14.81
CA PRO A 194 8.68 -29.28 15.82
C PRO A 194 7.69 -28.48 16.69
N THR A 195 7.87 -27.17 16.84
CA THR A 195 6.99 -26.30 17.62
C THR A 195 5.86 -25.68 16.80
N VAL A 196 5.91 -25.82 15.47
CA VAL A 196 4.96 -25.22 14.53
C VAL A 196 3.75 -26.15 14.36
N ALA A 197 2.55 -25.62 14.58
CA ALA A 197 1.33 -26.38 14.35
C ALA A 197 1.13 -26.71 12.87
N ARG A 198 0.54 -27.89 12.58
CA ARG A 198 0.25 -28.30 11.20
C ARG A 198 -0.78 -27.38 10.55
N THR A 199 -0.48 -26.89 9.36
CA THR A 199 -1.37 -26.09 8.50
C THR A 199 -1.49 -26.69 7.10
N ASP A 200 -2.42 -26.21 6.30
CA ASP A 200 -2.59 -26.66 4.91
C ASP A 200 -1.63 -25.95 3.95
N ILE A 201 -1.28 -24.69 4.25
CA ILE A 201 -0.38 -23.86 3.47
C ILE A 201 0.76 -23.36 4.37
N ILE A 202 1.98 -23.30 3.84
CA ILE A 202 3.09 -22.59 4.48
C ILE A 202 3.60 -21.55 3.48
N PHE A 203 3.43 -20.27 3.82
CA PHE A 203 4.11 -19.19 3.09
C PHE A 203 5.51 -19.04 3.67
N PHE A 204 6.50 -19.46 2.87
CA PHE A 204 7.91 -19.41 3.23
C PHE A 204 8.67 -18.57 2.19
N CYS A 205 9.35 -17.52 2.64
CA CYS A 205 10.08 -16.59 1.79
C CYS A 205 11.59 -16.76 2.03
N SER A 206 12.34 -17.05 0.96
CA SER A 206 13.80 -17.19 1.00
C SER A 206 14.41 -16.64 -0.31
N PRO A 207 15.25 -15.57 -0.27
CA PRO A 207 15.60 -14.79 0.91
C PRO A 207 14.40 -14.08 1.53
N ASN A 208 14.26 -14.16 2.86
CA ASN A 208 13.12 -13.62 3.58
C ASN A 208 13.10 -12.08 3.51
N ASN A 209 11.93 -11.51 3.26
CA ASN A 209 11.63 -10.11 3.54
C ASN A 209 10.80 -10.06 4.83
N PRO A 210 11.25 -9.39 5.92
CA PRO A 210 12.30 -8.36 5.96
C PRO A 210 13.69 -8.79 6.44
N THR A 211 13.89 -10.03 6.90
CA THR A 211 15.12 -10.39 7.63
C THR A 211 16.36 -10.50 6.74
N GLY A 212 16.17 -10.70 5.44
CA GLY A 212 17.24 -10.99 4.47
C GLY A 212 17.80 -12.40 4.57
N ALA A 213 17.31 -13.23 5.49
CA ALA A 213 17.83 -14.58 5.70
C ALA A 213 17.46 -15.51 4.53
N ALA A 214 18.46 -16.20 3.99
CA ALA A 214 18.27 -17.23 2.98
C ALA A 214 18.39 -18.61 3.65
N ALA A 215 17.32 -19.41 3.54
CA ALA A 215 17.32 -20.76 4.08
C ALA A 215 18.39 -21.63 3.37
N THR A 216 19.09 -22.45 4.15
CA THR A 216 20.08 -23.39 3.61
C THR A 216 19.40 -24.59 2.96
N ARG A 217 20.17 -25.41 2.24
CA ARG A 217 19.66 -26.67 1.67
C ARG A 217 19.13 -27.61 2.75
N GLU A 218 19.84 -27.70 3.88
CA GLU A 218 19.51 -28.59 5.00
C GLU A 218 18.23 -28.16 5.71
N GLN A 219 17.98 -26.85 5.78
CA GLN A 219 16.75 -26.28 6.32
C GLN A 219 15.53 -26.53 5.43
N LEU A 220 15.73 -26.77 4.13
CA LEU A 220 14.65 -27.01 3.15
C LEU A 220 14.45 -28.49 2.82
N ALA A 221 15.25 -29.39 3.40
CA ALA A 221 15.21 -30.83 3.15
C ALA A 221 14.21 -31.53 4.09
#